data_AF-A0A7S2Z802-F1
#
_entry.id   AF-A0A7S2Z802-F1
#
_cell.length_a   1.000
_cell.length_b   1.000
_cell.length_c   1.000
_cell.angle_alpha   90.00
_cell.angle_beta   90.00
_cell.angle_gamma   90.00
#
_symmetry.space_group_name_H-M   'P 1'
#
loop_
_entity.id
_entity.type
_entity.pdbx_description
1 polymer ?
#
loop_
_entity_poly.entity_id
_entity_poly.type
_entity_poly.pdbx_seq_one_letter_code
_entity_poly.pdbx_strand_id
1 'polypeptide(L)'
;KMSEENLPGFLCHYYNTYFAHTAGGRMIGKAVSNKILDGKKLDFYHDYPKGAVSKLTTPVKDSIEEIANTWSEGERSQCVDQTPNAFKYAGMVMRQITATK
;
A
#
# COMPACT_ATOMS: atom_id res chain seq x y z
N LYS A 1 5.54 -7.83 -16.71
CA LYS A 1 5.01 -6.89 -17.73
C LYS A 1 4.62 -5.53 -17.15
N MET A 2 3.64 -5.36 -16.25
CA MET A 2 3.32 -3.99 -15.74
C MET A 2 4.53 -3.22 -15.19
N SER A 3 5.39 -3.86 -14.40
CA SER A 3 6.63 -3.25 -13.87
C SER A 3 7.72 -2.98 -14.92
N GLU A 4 7.62 -3.58 -16.11
CA GLU A 4 8.60 -3.47 -17.21
C GLU A 4 8.11 -2.52 -18.31
N GLU A 5 6.80 -2.44 -18.51
CA GLU A 5 6.16 -1.80 -19.67
C GLU A 5 5.32 -0.57 -19.28
N ASN A 6 4.93 -0.41 -18.01
CA ASN A 6 4.10 0.69 -17.53
C ASN A 6 4.52 1.15 -16.11
N LEU A 7 5.58 1.95 -16.06
CA LEU A 7 6.09 2.51 -14.80
C LEU A 7 5.04 3.35 -14.04
N PRO A 8 4.26 4.26 -14.68
CA PRO A 8 3.25 5.02 -13.94
C PRO A 8 2.19 4.15 -13.26
N GLY A 9 1.66 3.15 -13.99
CA GLY A 9 0.70 2.19 -13.43
C GLY A 9 1.31 1.36 -12.30
N PHE A 10 2.55 0.89 -12.48
CA PHE A 10 3.28 0.17 -11.43
C PHE A 10 3.44 1.01 -10.15
N LEU A 11 3.83 2.29 -10.28
CA LEU A 11 4.00 3.19 -9.14
C LEU A 11 2.68 3.47 -8.41
N CYS A 12 1.54 3.52 -9.12
CA CYS A 12 0.23 3.58 -8.47
C CYS A 12 0.00 2.40 -7.52
N HIS A 13 0.28 1.18 -8.00
CA HIS A 13 0.15 -0.04 -7.19
C HIS A 13 1.15 -0.04 -6.02
N TYR A 14 2.40 0.36 -6.27
CA TYR A 14 3.42 0.48 -5.23
C TYR A 14 2.95 1.42 -4.11
N TYR A 15 2.58 2.65 -4.47
CA TYR A 15 2.10 3.65 -3.52
C TYR A 15 0.91 3.13 -2.71
N ASN A 16 -0.16 2.69 -3.39
CA ASN A 16 -1.37 2.24 -2.71
C ASN A 16 -1.12 1.03 -1.80
N THR A 17 -0.27 0.08 -2.20
CA THR A 17 0.02 -1.11 -1.41
C THR A 17 0.76 -0.77 -0.11
N TYR A 18 1.89 -0.05 -0.21
CA TYR A 18 2.74 0.20 0.95
C TYR A 18 2.20 1.30 1.87
N PHE A 19 1.57 2.33 1.32
CA PHE A 19 0.98 3.40 2.12
C PHE A 19 -0.31 2.93 2.80
N ALA A 20 -1.14 2.08 2.16
CA ALA A 20 -2.29 1.49 2.85
C ALA A 20 -1.85 0.59 4.03
N HIS A 21 -0.77 -0.18 3.87
CA HIS A 21 -0.23 -1.02 4.95
C HIS A 21 0.19 -0.19 6.17
N THR A 22 1.02 0.83 5.95
CA THR A 22 1.54 1.68 7.02
C THR A 22 0.47 2.60 7.65
N ALA A 23 -0.63 2.86 6.93
CA ALA A 23 -1.81 3.52 7.45
C ALA A 23 -2.78 2.51 8.11
N GLY A 24 -3.85 2.11 7.40
CA GLY A 24 -4.92 1.28 7.93
C GLY A 24 -4.53 -0.19 8.17
N GLY A 25 -3.56 -0.71 7.41
CA GLY A 25 -3.15 -2.11 7.50
C GLY A 25 -2.67 -2.54 8.89
N ARG A 26 -1.96 -1.65 9.61
CA ARG A 26 -1.54 -1.90 11.00
C ARG A 26 -2.73 -2.04 11.96
N MET A 27 -3.78 -1.22 11.78
CA MET A 27 -4.99 -1.29 12.61
C MET A 27 -5.76 -2.59 12.36
N ILE A 28 -5.88 -2.99 11.09
CA ILE A 28 -6.50 -4.25 10.70
C ILE A 28 -5.70 -5.44 11.26
N GLY A 29 -4.38 -5.43 11.12
CA GLY A 29 -3.50 -6.47 11.64
C GLY A 29 -3.62 -6.67 13.13
N LYS A 30 -3.66 -5.56 13.90
CA LYS A 30 -3.90 -5.60 15.35
C LYS A 30 -5.27 -6.20 15.69
N ALA A 31 -6.32 -5.81 14.96
CA ALA A 31 -7.67 -6.34 15.18
C ALA A 31 -7.77 -7.84 14.89
N VAL A 32 -7.17 -8.31 13.78
CA VAL A 32 -7.11 -9.73 13.42
C VAL A 32 -6.32 -10.51 14.46
N SER A 33 -5.13 -10.04 14.84
CA SER A 33 -4.30 -10.71 15.84
C SER A 33 -5.00 -10.85 17.19
N ASN A 34 -5.67 -9.80 17.66
CA ASN A 34 -6.45 -9.86 18.90
C ASN A 34 -7.58 -10.88 18.84
N LYS A 35 -8.14 -11.13 17.65
CA LYS A 35 -9.28 -12.03 17.47
C LYS A 35 -8.89 -13.50 17.35
N ILE A 36 -7.78 -13.79 16.66
CA ILE A 36 -7.44 -15.18 16.27
C ILE A 36 -6.00 -15.62 16.59
N LEU A 37 -5.17 -14.74 17.16
CA LEU A 37 -3.78 -15.03 17.49
C LEU A 37 -3.41 -14.59 18.92
N ASP A 38 -4.37 -14.53 19.83
CA ASP A 38 -4.17 -14.14 21.25
C ASP A 38 -3.42 -12.80 21.43
N GLY A 39 -3.63 -11.87 20.50
CA GLY A 39 -2.94 -10.57 20.51
C GLY A 39 -1.45 -10.63 20.18
N LYS A 40 -0.95 -11.74 19.61
CA LYS A 40 0.43 -11.86 19.16
C LYS A 40 0.81 -10.78 18.17
N LYS A 41 1.89 -10.08 18.49
CA LYS A 41 2.45 -9.05 17.62
C LYS A 41 3.23 -9.71 16.48
N LEU A 42 2.73 -9.56 15.25
CA LEU A 42 3.40 -10.07 14.05
C LEU A 42 4.37 -9.03 13.50
N ASP A 43 5.54 -9.48 13.05
CA ASP A 43 6.58 -8.60 12.49
C ASP A 43 6.09 -7.82 11.26
N PHE A 44 5.14 -8.38 10.51
CA PHE A 44 4.55 -7.69 9.36
C PHE A 44 3.91 -6.34 9.74
N TYR A 45 3.38 -6.22 10.96
CA TYR A 45 2.76 -4.99 11.48
C TYR A 45 3.71 -4.24 12.42
N HIS A 46 4.99 -4.14 12.04
CA HIS A 46 6.06 -3.46 12.78
C HIS A 46 5.57 -2.32 13.68
N ASP A 47 6.05 -2.31 14.92
CA ASP A 47 5.70 -1.27 15.88
C ASP A 47 6.63 -0.08 15.71
N TYR A 48 6.21 0.77 14.80
CA TYR A 48 6.88 2.02 14.55
C TYR A 48 6.70 2.94 15.76
N PRO A 49 7.80 3.47 16.34
CA PRO A 49 7.71 4.54 17.32
C PRO A 49 6.87 5.71 16.78
N LYS A 50 6.29 6.51 17.68
CA LYS A 50 5.49 7.68 17.27
C LYS A 50 6.29 8.56 16.31
N GLY A 51 5.72 8.81 15.13
CA GLY A 51 6.37 9.61 14.06
C GLY A 51 7.42 8.87 13.22
N ALA A 52 7.73 7.60 13.50
CA ALA A 52 8.68 6.83 12.67
C ALA A 52 8.09 6.49 11.29
N VAL A 53 6.77 6.24 11.19
CA VAL A 53 6.14 6.01 9.88
C VAL A 53 6.29 7.22 8.98
N SER A 54 5.97 8.42 9.44
CA SER A 54 6.11 9.64 8.62
C SER A 54 7.56 9.87 8.19
N LYS A 55 8.53 9.62 9.07
CA LYS A 55 9.96 9.71 8.72
C LYS A 55 10.38 8.73 7.61
N LEU A 56 9.72 7.58 7.52
CA LEU A 56 9.97 6.59 6.45
C LEU A 56 9.18 6.90 5.18
N THR A 57 7.92 7.31 5.30
CA THR A 57 7.02 7.48 4.15
C THR A 57 7.22 8.81 3.44
N THR A 58 7.63 9.88 4.14
CA THR A 58 7.82 11.20 3.54
C THR A 58 8.89 11.17 2.42
N PRO A 59 10.12 10.68 2.64
CA PRO A 59 11.12 10.63 1.58
C PRO A 59 10.68 9.78 0.38
N VAL A 60 9.97 8.67 0.63
CA VAL A 60 9.43 7.83 -0.45
C VAL A 60 8.36 8.57 -1.25
N LYS A 61 7.48 9.32 -0.57
CA LYS A 61 6.49 10.16 -1.24
C LYS A 61 7.19 11.24 -2.08
N ASP A 62 8.17 11.93 -1.53
CA ASP A 62 8.90 12.98 -2.24
C ASP A 62 9.59 12.44 -3.50
N SER A 63 10.19 11.24 -3.44
CA SER A 63 10.75 10.59 -4.63
C SER A 63 9.69 10.20 -5.66
N ILE A 64 8.51 9.76 -5.25
CA ILE A 64 7.40 9.46 -6.17
C ILE A 64 6.93 10.75 -6.87
N GLU A 65 6.80 11.85 -6.13
CA GLU A 65 6.43 13.16 -6.68
C GLU A 65 7.49 13.68 -7.66
N GLU A 66 8.79 13.53 -7.34
CA GLU A 66 9.89 13.89 -8.24
C GLU A 66 9.81 13.13 -9.57
N ILE A 67 9.59 11.81 -9.51
CA ILE A 67 9.39 10.99 -10.72
C ILE A 67 8.14 11.46 -11.48
N ALA A 68 7.01 11.63 -10.80
CA ALA A 68 5.75 12.03 -11.41
C ALA A 68 5.79 13.44 -12.03
N ASN A 69 6.66 14.32 -11.53
CA ASN A 69 6.87 15.64 -12.13
C ASN A 69 7.45 15.58 -13.55
N THR A 70 8.16 14.51 -13.90
CA THR A 70 8.71 14.30 -15.26
C THR A 70 7.70 13.74 -16.25
N TRP A 71 6.54 13.26 -15.76
CA TRP A 71 5.53 12.60 -16.58
C TRP A 71 4.68 13.57 -17.38
N SER A 72 4.35 13.16 -18.59
CA SER A 72 3.25 13.71 -19.37
C SER A 72 1.90 13.54 -18.65
N GLU A 73 0.90 14.31 -19.08
CA GLU A 73 -0.47 14.17 -18.58
C GLU A 73 -1.05 12.76 -18.80
N GLY A 74 -0.71 12.12 -19.92
CA GLY A 74 -1.13 10.75 -20.23
C GLY A 74 -0.54 9.73 -19.25
N GLU A 75 0.74 9.84 -18.91
CA GLU A 75 1.39 8.98 -17.92
C GLU A 75 0.82 9.20 -16.50
N ARG A 76 0.57 10.46 -16.12
CA ARG A 76 -0.13 10.76 -14.85
C ARG A 76 -1.52 10.15 -14.80
N SER A 77 -2.28 10.23 -15.89
CA SER A 77 -3.59 9.62 -16.01
C SER A 77 -3.51 8.10 -15.88
N GLN A 78 -2.56 7.46 -16.58
CA GLN A 78 -2.33 6.02 -16.47
C GLN A 78 -2.05 5.56 -15.03
N CYS A 79 -1.29 6.34 -14.25
CA CYS A 79 -1.08 6.08 -12.83
C CYS A 79 -2.41 6.12 -12.07
N VAL A 80 -3.15 7.23 -12.15
CA VAL A 80 -4.41 7.41 -11.41
C VAL A 80 -5.47 6.38 -11.81
N ASP A 81 -5.57 6.03 -13.09
CA ASP A 81 -6.50 5.05 -13.64
C ASP A 81 -6.26 3.62 -13.12
N GLN A 82 -5.07 3.32 -12.61
CA GLN A 82 -4.81 2.02 -11.95
C GLN A 82 -5.30 1.96 -10.50
N THR A 83 -5.72 3.08 -9.89
CA THR A 83 -6.17 3.09 -8.48
C THR A 83 -7.30 2.08 -8.22
N PRO A 84 -8.38 2.01 -9.03
CA PRO A 84 -9.44 1.02 -8.82
C PRO A 84 -8.92 -0.43 -8.87
N ASN A 85 -7.96 -0.72 -9.75
CA ASN A 85 -7.35 -2.04 -9.85
C ASN A 85 -6.50 -2.36 -8.62
N ALA A 86 -5.73 -1.41 -8.11
CA ALA A 86 -4.95 -1.57 -6.89
C ALA A 86 -5.85 -1.96 -5.70
N PHE A 87 -6.96 -1.25 -5.51
CA PHE A 87 -7.94 -1.58 -4.47
C PHE A 87 -8.66 -2.90 -4.72
N LYS A 88 -9.04 -3.20 -5.98
CA LYS A 88 -9.70 -4.46 -6.35
C LYS A 88 -8.83 -5.66 -5.98
N TYR A 89 -7.56 -5.67 -6.39
CA TYR A 89 -6.66 -6.79 -6.14
C TYR A 89 -6.27 -6.90 -4.66
N ALA A 90 -5.98 -5.78 -3.98
CA ALA A 90 -5.77 -5.78 -2.54
C ALA A 90 -6.99 -6.35 -1.78
N GLY A 91 -8.19 -5.94 -2.18
CA GLY A 91 -9.44 -6.46 -1.63
C GLY A 91 -9.65 -7.96 -1.90
N MET A 92 -9.23 -8.48 -3.06
CA MET A 92 -9.27 -9.91 -3.36
C MET A 92 -8.37 -10.72 -2.42
N VAL A 93 -7.17 -10.21 -2.11
CA VAL A 93 -6.24 -10.81 -1.15
C VAL A 93 -6.85 -10.77 0.26
N MET A 94 -7.34 -9.61 0.69
CA MET A 94 -7.96 -9.47 2.02
C MET A 94 -9.16 -10.40 2.21
N ARG A 95 -9.96 -10.61 1.16
CA ARG A 95 -11.07 -11.58 1.20
C ARG A 95 -10.61 -13.01 1.46
N GLN A 96 -9.39 -13.40 1.08
CA GLN A 96 -8.89 -14.73 1.43
C GLN A 96 -8.64 -14.90 2.94
N ILE A 97 -8.40 -13.79 3.65
CA ILE A 97 -8.16 -13.76 5.10
C ILE A 97 -9.49 -13.69 5.86
N THR A 98 -10.49 -13.00 5.29
CA THR A 98 -11.78 -12.78 5.95
C THR A 98 -12.90 -13.72 5.50
N ALA A 99 -12.74 -14.45 4.39
CA ALA A 99 -13.71 -15.43 3.92
C ALA A 99 -13.74 -16.59 4.90
N THR A 100 -14.72 -16.51 5.79
CA THR A 100 -15.15 -17.63 6.62
C THR A 100 -15.81 -18.65 5.69
N LYS A 101 -15.41 -19.92 5.81
CA LYS A 101 -16.28 -21.02 5.40
C LYS A 101 -17.48 -21.09 6.35
#